data_AF-A0A423I3V7-F1
#
_entry.id   AF-A0A423I3V7-F1
#
_cell.length_a   1.000
_cell.length_b   1.000
_cell.length_c   1.000
_cell.angle_alpha   90.00
_cell.angle_beta   90.00
_cell.angle_gamma   90.00
#
_symmetry.space_group_name_H-M   'P 1'
#
loop_
_entity.id
_entity.type
_entity.pdbx_description
1 polymer ?
#
loop_
_entity_poly.entity_id
_entity_poly.type
_entity_poly.pdbx_seq_one_letter_code
_entity_poly.pdbx_strand_id
1 'polypeptide(L)'
;MYKVIRKDAYWWCKTIIKYVLVVAFCSWLVSCYVESERMAEEQDRSREISKKCNKKLAGMEHVPILGGSFLDIAKIPGFHFGSATRNGQCIATLLEGDFWWTGTELRPTYQDLGNEPLPSWRYFSLAARLYTRTESTEPINMGRQTKEWPEELIVKLKNYPGLELWLKAPPPSVENEFAVSGFVMRDWRRSDGTPRVIACDGLGSPSSEVLESGFSREILLTFNKSQLENLDFGQLNTYCTVGLHNFDFAGGDARVHLGTRSLRVAPTALKFISEYLSNAIVTGK
;
A
#
# COMPACT_ATOMS: atom_id res chain seq x y z
N MET A 1 -13.66 -52.20 53.35
CA MET A 1 -14.63 -52.09 52.24
C MET A 1 -14.69 -50.69 51.60
N TYR A 2 -13.57 -49.93 51.54
CA TYR A 2 -13.55 -48.53 51.07
C TYR A 2 -12.63 -48.28 49.84
N LYS A 3 -11.87 -49.29 49.38
CA LYS A 3 -10.94 -49.17 48.23
C LYS A 3 -11.54 -49.57 46.88
N VAL A 4 -12.59 -50.39 46.86
CA VAL A 4 -13.19 -50.92 45.62
C VAL A 4 -14.12 -49.89 44.97
N ILE A 5 -14.96 -49.22 45.76
CA ILE A 5 -15.92 -48.19 45.30
C ILE A 5 -15.20 -47.00 44.61
N ARG A 6 -13.98 -46.69 45.06
CA ARG A 6 -13.18 -45.57 44.55
C ARG A 6 -12.61 -45.81 43.15
N LYS A 7 -12.47 -47.08 42.74
CA LYS A 7 -11.89 -47.47 41.45
C LYS A 7 -12.95 -47.44 40.35
N ASP A 8 -14.17 -47.87 40.65
CA ASP A 8 -15.31 -47.81 39.73
C ASP A 8 -15.76 -46.37 39.51
N ALA A 9 -15.86 -45.55 40.56
CA ALA A 9 -16.20 -44.13 40.42
C ALA A 9 -15.18 -43.34 39.58
N TYR A 10 -13.88 -43.65 39.71
CA TYR A 10 -12.83 -43.05 38.89
C TYR A 10 -12.91 -43.51 37.42
N TRP A 11 -13.23 -44.78 37.17
CA TRP A 11 -13.43 -45.31 35.83
C TRP A 11 -14.63 -44.67 35.13
N TRP A 12 -15.76 -44.54 35.83
CA TRP A 12 -16.95 -43.85 35.33
C TRP A 12 -16.70 -42.37 35.05
N CYS A 13 -15.99 -41.65 35.94
CA CYS A 13 -15.63 -40.24 35.73
C CYS A 13 -14.73 -40.07 34.50
N LYS A 14 -13.71 -40.91 34.32
CA LYS A 14 -12.83 -40.90 33.13
C LYS A 14 -13.60 -41.16 31.84
N THR A 15 -14.58 -42.07 31.88
CA THR A 15 -15.43 -42.37 30.73
C THR A 15 -16.34 -41.19 30.39
N ILE A 16 -16.99 -40.57 31.38
CA ILE A 16 -17.83 -39.38 31.17
C ILE A 16 -17.01 -38.22 30.59
N ILE A 17 -15.83 -37.93 31.13
CA ILE A 17 -14.95 -36.87 30.62
C ILE A 17 -14.57 -37.13 29.16
N LYS A 18 -14.26 -38.38 28.78
CA LYS A 18 -13.98 -38.73 27.38
C LYS A 18 -15.18 -38.45 26.48
N TYR A 19 -16.38 -38.83 26.89
CA TYR A 19 -17.59 -38.56 26.10
C TYR A 19 -17.87 -37.06 25.98
N VAL A 20 -17.72 -36.29 27.06
CA VAL A 20 -17.88 -34.83 27.03
C VAL A 20 -16.87 -34.19 26.07
N LEU A 21 -15.60 -34.63 26.09
CA LEU A 21 -14.58 -34.13 25.17
C LEU A 21 -14.88 -34.48 23.70
N VAL A 22 -15.36 -35.70 23.44
CA VAL A 22 -15.76 -36.10 22.08
C VAL A 22 -16.95 -35.27 21.60
N VAL A 23 -17.97 -35.07 22.43
CA VAL A 23 -19.13 -34.24 22.06
C VAL A 23 -18.72 -32.79 21.85
N ALA A 24 -17.86 -32.22 22.69
CA ALA A 24 -17.35 -30.87 22.53
C ALA A 24 -16.54 -30.71 21.24
N PHE A 25 -15.68 -31.68 20.93
CA PHE A 25 -14.90 -31.70 19.69
C PHE A 25 -15.80 -31.83 18.44
N CYS A 26 -16.80 -32.72 18.47
CA CYS A 26 -17.77 -32.84 17.38
C CYS A 26 -18.59 -31.55 17.21
N SER A 27 -19.03 -30.93 18.31
CA SER A 27 -19.76 -29.66 18.28
C SER A 27 -18.90 -28.53 17.69
N TRP A 28 -17.61 -28.49 18.03
CA TRP A 28 -16.66 -27.53 17.47
C TRP A 28 -16.46 -27.75 15.97
N LEU A 29 -16.27 -29.00 15.52
CA LEU A 29 -16.15 -29.32 14.10
C LEU A 29 -17.39 -28.90 13.29
N VAL A 30 -18.60 -29.17 13.83
CA VAL A 30 -19.84 -28.75 13.18
C VAL A 30 -19.95 -27.22 13.12
N SER A 31 -19.58 -26.52 14.20
CA SER A 31 -19.56 -25.05 14.22
C SER A 31 -18.60 -24.49 13.18
N CYS A 32 -17.37 -25.01 13.10
CA CYS A 32 -16.40 -24.60 12.08
C CYS A 32 -16.88 -24.90 10.66
N TYR A 33 -17.56 -26.04 10.45
CA TYR A 33 -18.13 -26.39 9.16
C TYR A 33 -19.23 -25.41 8.74
N VAL A 34 -20.20 -25.12 9.61
CA VAL A 34 -21.29 -24.16 9.34
C VAL A 34 -20.76 -22.75 9.11
N GLU A 35 -19.77 -22.32 9.90
CA GLU A 35 -19.12 -21.03 9.71
C GLU A 35 -18.40 -20.95 8.35
N SER A 36 -17.72 -22.04 7.95
CA SER A 36 -17.07 -22.11 6.64
C SER A 36 -18.06 -22.07 5.47
N GLU A 37 -19.21 -22.76 5.56
CA GLU A 37 -20.24 -22.70 4.53
C GLU A 37 -20.86 -21.30 4.42
N ARG A 38 -21.17 -20.65 5.56
CA ARG A 38 -21.69 -19.27 5.54
C ARG A 38 -20.72 -18.29 4.89
N MET A 39 -19.43 -18.40 5.23
CA MET A 39 -18.39 -17.57 4.62
C MET A 39 -18.28 -17.82 3.11
N ALA A 40 -18.42 -19.08 2.66
CA ALA A 40 -18.42 -19.42 1.25
C ALA A 40 -19.65 -18.84 0.52
N GLU A 41 -20.85 -18.97 1.09
CA GLU A 41 -22.09 -18.40 0.54
C GLU A 41 -22.01 -16.86 0.44
N GLU A 42 -21.48 -16.20 1.46
CA GLU A 42 -21.28 -14.75 1.45
C GLU A 42 -20.26 -14.31 0.39
N GLN A 43 -19.16 -15.06 0.24
CA GLN A 43 -18.17 -14.82 -0.81
C GLN A 43 -18.77 -14.98 -2.20
N ASP A 44 -19.55 -16.02 -2.43
CA ASP A 44 -20.18 -16.27 -3.73
C ASP A 44 -21.25 -15.22 -4.05
N ARG A 45 -22.08 -14.84 -3.08
CA ARG A 45 -23.03 -13.73 -3.24
C ARG A 45 -22.30 -12.42 -3.55
N SER A 46 -21.21 -12.13 -2.83
CA SER A 46 -20.40 -10.93 -3.06
C SER A 46 -19.78 -10.92 -4.46
N ARG A 47 -19.24 -12.07 -4.91
CA ARG A 47 -18.72 -12.24 -6.27
C ARG A 47 -19.79 -12.03 -7.34
N GLU A 48 -21.00 -12.57 -7.14
CA GLU A 48 -22.10 -12.37 -8.08
C GLU A 48 -22.53 -10.90 -8.17
N ILE A 49 -22.64 -10.22 -7.02
CA ILE A 49 -22.97 -8.79 -6.96
C ILE A 49 -21.89 -7.98 -7.68
N SER A 50 -20.61 -8.23 -7.38
CA SER A 50 -19.48 -7.57 -8.05
C SER A 50 -19.47 -7.84 -9.56
N LYS A 51 -19.76 -9.07 -10.00
CA LYS A 51 -19.84 -9.42 -11.43
C LYS A 51 -20.98 -8.69 -12.14
N LYS A 52 -22.16 -8.60 -11.53
CA LYS A 52 -23.29 -7.81 -12.06
C LYS A 52 -22.92 -6.33 -12.15
N CYS A 53 -22.20 -5.85 -11.14
CA CYS A 53 -21.78 -4.46 -11.06
C CYS A 53 -20.73 -4.10 -12.11
N ASN A 54 -19.69 -4.92 -12.26
CA ASN A 54 -18.70 -4.80 -13.32
C ASN A 54 -19.35 -4.77 -14.69
N LYS A 55 -20.30 -5.67 -14.98
CA LYS A 55 -21.04 -5.67 -16.25
C LYS A 55 -21.82 -4.37 -16.49
N LYS A 56 -22.43 -3.80 -15.45
CA LYS A 56 -23.16 -2.53 -15.54
C LYS A 56 -22.22 -1.37 -15.86
N LEU A 57 -21.01 -1.40 -15.32
CA LEU A 57 -20.01 -0.34 -15.52
C LEU A 57 -19.20 -0.50 -16.82
N ALA A 58 -19.09 -1.72 -17.37
CA ALA A 58 -18.20 -2.09 -18.50
C ALA A 58 -18.48 -1.43 -19.86
N GLY A 59 -19.37 -0.45 -19.94
CA GLY A 59 -19.60 0.36 -21.14
C GLY A 59 -19.87 1.84 -20.85
N MET A 60 -19.64 2.26 -19.61
CA MET A 60 -19.79 3.66 -19.23
C MET A 60 -18.50 4.40 -19.56
N GLU A 61 -18.61 5.51 -20.28
CA GLU A 61 -17.50 6.46 -20.47
C GLU A 61 -17.11 7.11 -19.13
N HIS A 62 -18.13 7.44 -18.33
CA HIS A 62 -18.01 8.05 -17.01
C HIS A 62 -18.52 7.08 -15.94
N VAL A 63 -17.61 6.44 -15.23
CA VAL A 63 -17.93 5.46 -14.19
C VAL A 63 -18.10 6.19 -12.85
N PRO A 64 -19.25 6.08 -12.16
CA PRO A 64 -19.45 6.77 -10.89
C PRO A 64 -18.50 6.23 -9.81
N ILE A 65 -17.96 7.13 -9.00
CA ILE A 65 -17.18 6.80 -7.80
C ILE A 65 -17.93 7.23 -6.55
N LEU A 66 -17.46 6.79 -5.38
CA LEU A 66 -18.07 7.17 -4.10
C LEU A 66 -18.12 8.71 -3.98
N GLY A 67 -19.22 9.29 -3.51
CA GLY A 67 -19.33 10.73 -3.24
C GLY A 67 -19.74 11.63 -4.41
N GLY A 68 -20.10 11.06 -5.57
CA GLY A 68 -20.84 11.77 -6.63
C GLY A 68 -20.03 12.23 -7.85
N SER A 69 -18.69 12.12 -7.82
CA SER A 69 -17.85 12.31 -9.01
C SER A 69 -17.82 11.06 -9.89
N PHE A 70 -17.18 11.20 -11.06
CA PHE A 70 -17.04 10.14 -12.05
C PHE A 70 -15.57 9.99 -12.46
N LEU A 71 -15.21 8.76 -12.82
CA LEU A 71 -13.95 8.39 -13.44
C LEU A 71 -14.15 8.29 -14.95
N ASP A 72 -13.43 9.10 -15.71
CA ASP A 72 -13.39 9.10 -17.17
C ASP A 72 -12.43 8.01 -17.66
N ILE A 73 -13.01 6.90 -18.13
CA ILE A 73 -12.26 5.70 -18.53
C ILE A 73 -11.41 5.96 -19.77
N ALA A 74 -11.83 6.88 -20.65
CA ALA A 74 -11.09 7.18 -21.89
C ALA A 74 -9.71 7.80 -21.60
N LYS A 75 -9.56 8.47 -20.46
CA LYS A 75 -8.30 9.10 -20.04
C LYS A 75 -7.33 8.16 -19.33
N ILE A 76 -7.76 6.96 -18.96
CA ILE A 76 -6.94 5.97 -18.24
C ILE A 76 -6.94 4.61 -18.95
N PRO A 77 -6.50 4.56 -20.23
CA PRO A 77 -6.49 3.33 -20.99
C PRO A 77 -5.61 2.27 -20.31
N GLY A 78 -6.13 1.04 -20.23
CA GLY A 78 -5.41 -0.11 -19.66
C GLY A 78 -5.47 -0.22 -18.13
N PHE A 79 -6.13 0.71 -17.45
CA PHE A 79 -6.36 0.60 -16.01
C PHE A 79 -7.52 -0.35 -15.71
N HIS A 80 -7.39 -1.07 -14.60
CA HIS A 80 -8.44 -1.92 -14.06
C HIS A 80 -9.12 -1.21 -12.90
N PHE A 81 -10.44 -1.30 -12.79
CA PHE A 81 -11.15 -0.81 -11.63
C PHE A 81 -11.97 -1.92 -10.98
N GLY A 82 -11.95 -1.95 -9.65
CA GLY A 82 -12.84 -2.77 -8.84
C GLY A 82 -14.16 -2.03 -8.61
N SER A 83 -15.28 -2.78 -8.60
CA SER A 83 -16.60 -2.22 -8.36
C SER A 83 -17.29 -2.81 -7.13
N ALA A 84 -18.16 -2.01 -6.53
CA ALA A 84 -19.02 -2.41 -5.44
C ALA A 84 -20.39 -1.74 -5.54
N THR A 85 -21.36 -2.32 -4.84
CA THR A 85 -22.68 -1.69 -4.67
C THR A 85 -22.70 -0.86 -3.39
N ARG A 86 -23.05 0.42 -3.49
CA ARG A 86 -23.32 1.31 -2.35
C ARG A 86 -24.67 1.97 -2.53
N ASN A 87 -25.53 1.91 -1.52
CA ASN A 87 -26.90 2.47 -1.56
C ASN A 87 -27.70 2.05 -2.81
N GLY A 88 -27.55 0.79 -3.24
CA GLY A 88 -28.21 0.26 -4.44
C GLY A 88 -27.60 0.69 -5.78
N GLN A 89 -26.55 1.51 -5.78
CA GLN A 89 -25.85 1.96 -6.99
C GLN A 89 -24.50 1.26 -7.15
N CYS A 90 -24.16 0.99 -8.41
CA CYS A 90 -22.85 0.45 -8.77
C CYS A 90 -21.85 1.58 -8.93
N ILE A 91 -20.73 1.48 -8.23
CA ILE A 91 -19.65 2.47 -8.27
C ILE A 91 -18.29 1.76 -8.40
N ALA A 92 -17.31 2.46 -8.97
CA ALA A 92 -15.91 2.06 -8.86
C ALA A 92 -15.35 2.49 -7.50
N THR A 93 -14.62 1.58 -6.86
CA THR A 93 -14.04 1.79 -5.51
C THR A 93 -12.53 1.64 -5.47
N LEU A 94 -11.97 0.96 -6.46
CA LEU A 94 -10.54 0.67 -6.58
C LEU A 94 -10.11 0.95 -8.02
N LEU A 95 -8.91 1.47 -8.19
CA LEU A 95 -8.26 1.66 -9.49
C LEU A 95 -6.84 1.10 -9.41
N GLU A 96 -6.49 0.22 -10.32
CA GLU A 96 -5.18 -0.42 -10.42
C GLU A 96 -4.61 -0.18 -11.81
N GLY A 97 -3.31 0.06 -11.87
CA GLY A 97 -2.60 0.21 -13.14
C GLY A 97 -1.16 0.63 -12.93
N ASP A 98 -0.43 0.70 -14.03
CA ASP A 98 1.00 0.85 -13.98
C ASP A 98 1.48 1.90 -15.00
N PHE A 99 2.65 2.46 -14.71
CA PHE A 99 3.30 3.45 -15.54
C PHE A 99 4.78 3.14 -15.75
N TRP A 100 5.25 3.46 -16.95
CA TRP A 100 6.65 3.73 -17.24
C TRP A 100 6.91 5.23 -17.19
N TRP A 101 7.93 5.64 -16.45
CA TRP A 101 8.53 6.96 -16.56
C TRP A 101 9.71 6.90 -17.52
N THR A 102 9.63 7.65 -18.61
CA THR A 102 10.64 7.62 -19.68
C THR A 102 11.82 8.55 -19.42
N GLY A 103 11.70 9.44 -18.42
CA GLY A 103 12.62 10.56 -18.18
C GLY A 103 11.95 11.91 -18.40
N THR A 104 10.97 11.98 -19.30
CA THR A 104 10.26 13.22 -19.69
C THR A 104 8.74 13.09 -19.65
N GLU A 105 8.21 11.88 -19.79
CA GLU A 105 6.77 11.62 -19.83
C GLU A 105 6.41 10.34 -19.06
N LEU A 106 5.13 10.28 -18.65
CA LEU A 106 4.51 9.06 -18.18
C LEU A 106 3.84 8.34 -19.33
N ARG A 107 4.03 7.02 -19.38
CA ARG A 107 3.33 6.12 -20.29
C ARG A 107 2.62 5.04 -19.50
N PRO A 108 1.29 4.90 -19.62
CA PRO A 108 0.59 3.72 -19.13
C PRO A 108 1.20 2.46 -19.75
N THR A 109 1.50 1.45 -18.94
CA THR A 109 2.17 0.22 -19.42
C THR A 109 1.41 -0.48 -20.55
N TYR A 110 0.08 -0.35 -20.57
CA TYR A 110 -0.78 -0.85 -21.63
C TYR A 110 -0.38 -0.37 -23.03
N GLN A 111 0.10 0.87 -23.16
CA GLN A 111 0.47 1.46 -24.45
C GLN A 111 1.74 0.84 -25.04
N ASP A 112 2.57 0.23 -24.20
CA ASP A 112 3.84 -0.41 -24.58
C ASP A 112 3.78 -1.93 -24.42
N LEU A 113 2.57 -2.53 -24.36
CA LEU A 113 2.42 -3.99 -24.28
C LEU A 113 3.09 -4.69 -25.46
N GLY A 114 3.97 -5.63 -25.14
CA GLY A 114 4.75 -6.39 -26.12
C GLY A 114 6.08 -5.73 -26.52
N ASN A 115 6.37 -4.53 -26.04
CA ASN A 115 7.67 -3.88 -26.22
C ASN A 115 8.52 -4.04 -24.95
N GLU A 116 9.82 -4.29 -25.12
CA GLU A 116 10.74 -4.27 -23.98
C GLU A 116 10.99 -2.82 -23.55
N PRO A 117 10.80 -2.50 -22.26
CA PRO A 117 11.07 -1.15 -21.75
C PRO A 117 12.56 -0.85 -21.83
N LEU A 118 12.92 0.39 -22.19
CA LEU A 118 14.32 0.80 -22.21
C LEU A 118 14.92 0.72 -20.79
N PRO A 119 16.20 0.36 -20.63
CA PRO A 119 16.84 0.28 -19.31
C PRO A 119 16.85 1.59 -18.50
N SER A 120 16.67 2.73 -19.18
CA SER A 120 16.54 4.06 -18.56
C SER A 120 15.15 4.30 -17.97
N TRP A 121 14.12 3.56 -18.39
CA TRP A 121 12.76 3.75 -17.93
C TRP A 121 12.59 3.25 -16.49
N ARG A 122 11.64 3.84 -15.78
CA ARG A 122 11.37 3.54 -14.38
C ARG A 122 9.92 3.15 -14.18
N TYR A 123 9.72 2.02 -13.51
CA TYR A 123 8.40 1.45 -13.29
C TYR A 123 7.75 1.99 -12.03
N PHE A 124 6.44 2.21 -12.11
CA PHE A 124 5.57 2.55 -11.00
C PHE A 124 4.28 1.74 -11.13
N SER A 125 3.85 1.08 -10.05
CA SER A 125 2.56 0.40 -9.98
C SER A 125 1.66 1.09 -8.96
N LEU A 126 0.38 1.17 -9.23
CA LEU A 126 -0.60 1.94 -8.46
C LEU A 126 -1.77 1.05 -8.05
N ALA A 127 -2.19 1.19 -6.79
CA ALA A 127 -3.51 0.78 -6.32
C ALA A 127 -4.17 1.95 -5.57
N ALA A 128 -5.25 2.49 -6.11
CA ALA A 128 -5.92 3.70 -5.64
C ALA A 128 -7.33 3.42 -5.13
N ARG A 129 -7.70 4.04 -4.02
CA ARG A 129 -9.08 4.08 -3.53
C ARG A 129 -9.80 5.24 -4.20
N LEU A 130 -10.95 4.95 -4.80
CA LEU A 130 -11.73 5.94 -5.52
C LEU A 130 -12.85 6.53 -4.64
N TYR A 131 -12.79 7.84 -4.43
CA TYR A 131 -13.84 8.60 -3.77
C TYR A 131 -13.73 10.09 -4.10
N THR A 132 -14.87 10.77 -4.09
CA THR A 132 -14.94 12.21 -4.21
C THR A 132 -14.38 12.79 -2.93
N ARG A 133 -13.29 13.53 -3.07
CA ARG A 133 -12.71 14.24 -1.95
C ARG A 133 -13.63 15.41 -1.61
N THR A 134 -14.43 15.27 -0.57
CA THR A 134 -14.93 16.45 0.13
C THR A 134 -13.73 17.10 0.81
N GLU A 135 -13.57 18.41 0.64
CA GLU A 135 -12.61 19.17 1.44
C GLU A 135 -12.98 18.97 2.91
N SER A 136 -12.24 18.10 3.61
CA SER A 136 -12.37 17.98 5.05
C SER A 136 -11.82 19.26 5.66
N THR A 137 -12.70 20.08 6.22
CA THR A 137 -12.33 21.18 7.12
C THR A 137 -11.79 20.68 8.46
N GLU A 138 -11.99 19.39 8.76
CA GLU A 138 -11.46 18.77 9.97
C GLU A 138 -10.04 18.25 9.72
N PRO A 139 -9.09 18.55 10.62
CA PRO A 139 -7.76 17.97 10.56
C PRO A 139 -7.91 16.45 10.73
N ILE A 140 -7.72 15.71 9.65
CA ILE A 140 -7.74 14.25 9.69
C ILE A 140 -6.66 13.84 10.72
N ASN A 141 -7.08 13.24 11.83
CA ASN A 141 -6.22 12.78 12.93
C ASN A 141 -5.35 11.61 12.46
N MET A 142 -4.31 11.92 11.69
CA MET A 142 -3.38 10.97 11.10
C MET A 142 -2.02 11.12 11.77
N GLY A 143 -1.86 10.60 12.99
CA GLY A 143 -0.56 10.51 13.67
C GLY A 143 0.22 11.84 13.73
N ARG A 144 1.52 11.77 14.04
CA ARG A 144 2.36 12.95 14.26
C ARG A 144 2.56 13.74 12.95
N GLN A 145 1.83 14.84 12.80
CA GLN A 145 1.99 15.81 11.72
C GLN A 145 3.26 16.64 11.95
N THR A 146 4.35 16.30 11.28
CA THR A 146 5.60 17.07 11.41
C THR A 146 5.84 17.90 10.15
N LYS A 147 5.68 19.22 10.25
CA LYS A 147 5.87 20.16 9.13
C LYS A 147 7.32 20.57 8.97
N GLU A 148 8.02 20.78 10.08
CA GLU A 148 9.41 21.20 10.16
C GLU A 148 10.23 20.18 10.95
N TRP A 149 11.49 19.98 10.57
CA TRP A 149 12.41 19.04 11.20
C TRP A 149 13.72 19.76 11.52
N PRO A 150 14.43 19.41 12.61
CA PRO A 150 15.71 20.05 12.93
C PRO A 150 16.72 19.87 11.79
N GLU A 151 17.25 20.96 11.24
CA GLU A 151 18.10 20.95 10.04
C GLU A 151 19.40 20.13 10.25
N GLU A 152 19.89 20.03 11.48
CA GLU A 152 21.04 19.20 11.83
C GLU A 152 20.77 17.69 11.63
N LEU A 153 19.51 17.26 11.79
CA LEU A 153 19.02 15.88 11.61
C LEU A 153 18.53 15.61 10.18
N ILE A 154 18.59 16.60 9.29
CA ILE A 154 18.26 16.43 7.88
C ILE A 154 19.52 16.05 7.11
N VAL A 155 19.39 15.02 6.28
CA VAL A 155 20.39 14.61 5.30
C VAL A 155 19.82 14.82 3.91
N LYS A 156 20.43 15.72 3.14
CA LYS A 156 20.05 15.97 1.74
C LYS A 156 20.81 15.01 0.84
N LEU A 157 20.08 14.23 0.04
CA LEU A 157 20.67 13.19 -0.78
C LEU A 157 21.15 13.74 -2.13
N LYS A 158 22.47 13.75 -2.34
CA LYS A 158 23.09 14.37 -3.54
C LYS A 158 22.72 13.64 -4.83
N ASN A 159 22.61 12.31 -4.78
CA ASN A 159 22.30 11.46 -5.94
C ASN A 159 20.79 11.28 -6.19
N TYR A 160 19.95 11.83 -5.32
CA TYR A 160 18.49 11.70 -5.32
C TYR A 160 17.84 13.08 -5.10
N PRO A 161 17.86 13.97 -6.10
CA PRO A 161 17.39 15.34 -5.95
C PRO A 161 15.91 15.37 -5.55
N GLY A 162 15.57 16.24 -4.59
CA GLY A 162 14.23 16.36 -4.02
C GLY A 162 13.89 15.34 -2.93
N LEU A 163 14.83 14.45 -2.58
CA LEU A 163 14.70 13.51 -1.45
C LEU A 163 15.65 13.87 -0.29
N GLU A 164 15.13 13.73 0.91
CA GLU A 164 15.86 13.91 2.18
C GLU A 164 15.65 12.69 3.08
N LEU A 165 16.58 12.45 4.00
CA LEU A 165 16.35 11.61 5.19
C LEU A 165 16.14 12.52 6.39
N TRP A 166 15.09 12.24 7.16
CA TRP A 166 14.78 12.95 8.41
C TRP A 166 15.07 12.03 9.58
N LEU A 167 16.25 12.21 10.19
CA LEU A 167 16.79 11.33 11.22
C LEU A 167 16.21 11.68 12.60
N LYS A 168 16.21 10.72 13.53
CA LYS A 168 15.81 10.93 14.93
C LYS A 168 16.98 11.34 15.82
N ALA A 169 18.19 10.92 15.46
CA ALA A 169 19.43 11.24 16.17
C ALA A 169 20.59 11.47 15.17
N PRO A 170 21.67 12.18 15.57
CA PRO A 170 22.85 12.33 14.73
C PRO A 170 23.41 10.96 14.30
N PRO A 171 23.67 10.75 13.00
CA PRO A 171 24.19 9.48 12.49
C PRO A 171 25.71 9.35 12.75
N PRO A 172 26.23 8.13 12.98
CA PRO A 172 25.52 6.85 12.99
C PRO A 172 24.72 6.63 14.30
N SER A 173 23.52 6.08 14.20
CA SER A 173 22.68 5.76 15.36
C SER A 173 21.59 4.74 15.04
N VAL A 174 21.41 3.77 15.93
CA VAL A 174 20.34 2.77 15.86
C VAL A 174 18.94 3.37 15.99
N GLU A 175 18.81 4.56 16.60
CA GLU A 175 17.52 5.25 16.74
C GLU A 175 16.93 5.65 15.37
N ASN A 176 17.77 5.65 14.32
CA ASN A 176 17.38 5.98 12.96
C ASN A 176 16.82 4.79 12.17
N GLU A 177 16.56 3.64 12.78
CA GLU A 177 16.14 2.39 12.12
C GLU A 177 15.07 2.59 11.02
N PHE A 178 13.99 3.28 11.35
CA PHE A 178 12.90 3.57 10.40
C PHE A 178 13.16 4.81 9.52
N ALA A 179 14.06 5.69 9.94
CA ALA A 179 14.37 6.93 9.23
C ALA A 179 15.29 6.71 8.02
N VAL A 180 16.23 5.76 8.10
CA VAL A 180 17.18 5.47 7.01
C VAL A 180 16.53 4.82 5.78
N SER A 181 15.31 4.30 5.92
CA SER A 181 14.50 3.76 4.82
C SER A 181 13.32 4.64 4.42
N GLY A 182 13.16 5.82 5.04
CA GLY A 182 12.07 6.76 4.80
C GLY A 182 12.55 8.00 4.05
N PHE A 183 12.31 8.05 2.74
CA PHE A 183 12.73 9.16 1.88
C PHE A 183 11.65 10.24 1.84
N VAL A 184 11.98 11.42 2.33
CA VAL A 184 11.08 12.54 2.47
C VAL A 184 11.12 13.42 1.22
N MET A 185 9.95 13.67 0.61
CA MET A 185 9.75 14.62 -0.48
C MET A 185 9.36 15.98 0.09
N ARG A 186 10.35 16.88 0.25
CA ARG A 186 10.13 18.18 0.92
C ARG A 186 9.31 19.17 0.08
N ASP A 187 9.47 19.14 -1.24
CA ASP A 187 8.89 20.11 -2.18
C ASP A 187 7.53 19.68 -2.75
N TRP A 188 7.04 18.50 -2.35
CA TRP A 188 5.69 18.03 -2.70
C TRP A 188 4.97 17.60 -1.43
N ARG A 189 4.38 18.59 -0.78
CA ARG A 189 3.69 18.41 0.49
C ARG A 189 2.24 18.03 0.26
N ARG A 190 1.66 17.40 1.26
CA ARG A 190 0.21 17.21 1.37
C ARG A 190 -0.48 18.56 1.57
N SER A 191 -1.81 18.58 1.39
CA SER A 191 -2.63 19.79 1.60
C SER A 191 -2.51 20.37 3.02
N ASP A 192 -2.23 19.53 4.02
CA ASP A 192 -2.01 19.95 5.41
C ASP A 192 -0.59 20.52 5.67
N GLY A 193 0.28 20.52 4.65
CA GLY A 193 1.67 20.97 4.71
C GLY A 193 2.66 19.92 5.21
N THR A 194 2.22 18.71 5.56
CA THR A 194 3.14 17.62 5.93
C THR A 194 3.90 17.10 4.69
N PRO A 195 5.19 16.75 4.83
CA PRO A 195 5.93 16.13 3.74
C PRO A 195 5.34 14.76 3.38
N ARG A 196 5.49 14.38 2.11
CA ARG A 196 5.18 13.02 1.64
C ARG A 196 6.41 12.14 1.80
N VAL A 197 6.21 10.85 2.10
CA VAL A 197 7.31 9.89 2.33
C VAL A 197 7.20 8.69 1.41
N ILE A 198 8.33 8.30 0.83
CA ILE A 198 8.56 7.03 0.15
C ILE A 198 9.26 6.09 1.14
N ALA A 199 8.60 5.01 1.54
CA ALA A 199 9.17 4.00 2.43
C ALA A 199 9.78 2.86 1.61
N CYS A 200 11.06 2.58 1.80
CA CYS A 200 11.76 1.47 1.17
C CYS A 200 11.98 0.33 2.17
N ASP A 201 10.88 -0.29 2.59
CA ASP A 201 10.89 -1.40 3.55
C ASP A 201 11.70 -2.60 3.05
N GLY A 202 11.84 -2.75 1.73
CA GLY A 202 12.68 -3.78 1.12
C GLY A 202 14.17 -3.69 1.48
N LEU A 203 14.66 -2.57 2.02
CA LEU A 203 16.03 -2.46 2.54
C LEU A 203 16.23 -3.29 3.83
N GLY A 204 15.16 -3.67 4.52
CA GLY A 204 15.20 -4.61 5.65
C GLY A 204 14.95 -6.06 5.25
N SER A 205 14.96 -6.38 3.95
CA SER A 205 14.77 -7.74 3.46
C SER A 205 15.99 -8.61 3.80
N PRO A 206 15.78 -9.87 4.25
CA PRO A 206 16.87 -10.82 4.49
C PRO A 206 17.40 -11.46 3.19
N SER A 207 17.01 -10.98 2.01
CA SER A 207 17.49 -11.50 0.73
C SER A 207 18.97 -11.22 0.52
N SER A 208 19.69 -12.18 -0.09
CA SER A 208 21.13 -12.04 -0.38
C SER A 208 21.45 -10.79 -1.20
N GLU A 209 20.62 -10.45 -2.19
CA GLU A 209 20.77 -9.24 -3.01
C GLU A 209 20.87 -7.97 -2.14
N VAL A 210 20.05 -7.85 -1.09
CA VAL A 210 20.05 -6.67 -0.22
C VAL A 210 21.23 -6.71 0.75
N LEU A 211 21.52 -7.86 1.34
CA LEU A 211 22.64 -8.02 2.28
C LEU A 211 24.00 -7.80 1.61
N GLU A 212 24.19 -8.32 0.40
CA GLU A 212 25.43 -8.21 -0.39
C GLU A 212 25.58 -6.83 -1.05
N SER A 213 24.49 -6.07 -1.23
CA SER A 213 24.54 -4.73 -1.83
C SER A 213 25.29 -3.69 -1.02
N GLY A 214 25.50 -3.93 0.28
CA GLY A 214 26.04 -2.93 1.21
C GLY A 214 25.03 -1.84 1.61
N PHE A 215 23.74 -2.02 1.29
CA PHE A 215 22.69 -1.04 1.58
C PHE A 215 21.54 -1.62 2.42
N SER A 216 21.76 -2.74 3.12
CA SER A 216 20.77 -3.22 4.09
C SER A 216 20.53 -2.16 5.18
N ARG A 217 19.35 -2.19 5.79
CA ARG A 217 18.99 -1.24 6.85
C ARG A 217 20.03 -1.20 7.96
N GLU A 218 20.53 -2.35 8.39
CA GLU A 218 21.53 -2.49 9.44
C GLU A 218 22.84 -1.77 9.05
N ILE A 219 23.25 -1.89 7.79
CA ILE A 219 24.45 -1.22 7.28
C ILE A 219 24.24 0.30 7.23
N LEU A 220 23.08 0.76 6.75
CA LEU A 220 22.76 2.19 6.68
C LEU A 220 22.78 2.88 8.07
N LEU A 221 22.47 2.17 9.15
CA LEU A 221 22.54 2.71 10.51
C LEU A 221 23.97 2.98 10.99
N THR A 222 24.97 2.34 10.36
CA THR A 222 26.40 2.56 10.65
C THR A 222 27.00 3.73 9.87
N PHE A 223 26.27 4.28 8.89
CA PHE A 223 26.76 5.38 8.07
C PHE A 223 26.74 6.69 8.83
N ASN A 224 27.79 7.48 8.66
CA ASN A 224 27.80 8.88 9.10
C ASN A 224 27.02 9.78 8.12
N LYS A 225 26.84 11.05 8.48
CA LYS A 225 26.10 12.03 7.66
C LYS A 225 26.63 12.12 6.23
N SER A 226 27.94 12.22 6.03
CA SER A 226 28.55 12.34 4.69
C SER A 226 28.30 11.10 3.83
N GLN A 227 28.39 9.90 4.41
CA GLN A 227 28.05 8.66 3.71
C GLN A 227 26.57 8.61 3.32
N LEU A 228 25.67 9.04 4.22
CA LEU A 228 24.24 9.14 3.93
C LEU A 228 23.92 10.17 2.84
N GLU A 229 24.59 11.33 2.83
CA GLU A 229 24.42 12.35 1.78
C GLU A 229 24.79 11.84 0.38
N ASN A 230 25.75 10.91 0.31
CA ASN A 230 26.28 10.35 -0.93
C ASN A 230 25.74 8.94 -1.23
N LEU A 231 24.62 8.53 -0.63
CA LEU A 231 23.98 7.25 -0.94
C LEU A 231 23.76 7.12 -2.45
N ASP A 232 24.09 5.95 -2.98
CA ASP A 232 23.73 5.55 -4.35
C ASP A 232 23.48 4.04 -4.36
N PHE A 233 22.21 3.66 -4.39
CA PHE A 233 21.77 2.27 -4.51
C PHE A 233 22.21 1.61 -5.82
N GLY A 234 22.69 2.37 -6.81
CA GLY A 234 23.22 1.86 -8.06
C GLY A 234 22.21 0.96 -8.79
N GLN A 235 22.53 -0.33 -8.86
CA GLN A 235 21.69 -1.34 -9.49
C GLN A 235 20.79 -2.10 -8.51
N LEU A 236 20.86 -1.86 -7.20
CA LEU A 236 19.93 -2.49 -6.26
C LEU A 236 18.51 -2.04 -6.57
N ASN A 237 17.59 -3.01 -6.73
CA ASN A 237 16.19 -2.73 -7.00
C ASN A 237 15.27 -3.39 -5.98
N THR A 238 15.30 -2.88 -4.75
CA THR A 238 14.42 -3.37 -3.69
C THR A 238 13.12 -2.58 -3.63
N TYR A 239 12.10 -3.19 -3.04
CA TYR A 239 10.74 -2.69 -2.97
C TYR A 239 10.63 -1.42 -2.10
N CYS A 240 9.99 -0.41 -2.67
CA CYS A 240 9.59 0.84 -2.02
C CYS A 240 8.10 1.12 -2.25
N THR A 241 7.53 1.99 -1.42
CA THR A 241 6.11 2.33 -1.44
C THR A 241 5.85 3.74 -0.97
N VAL A 242 5.00 4.45 -1.69
CA VAL A 242 4.28 5.64 -1.20
C VAL A 242 2.95 5.15 -0.66
N GLY A 243 2.73 5.30 0.65
CA GLY A 243 1.47 4.89 1.28
C GLY A 243 0.29 5.78 0.88
N LEU A 244 -0.94 5.28 1.10
CA LEU A 244 -2.20 5.98 0.78
C LEU A 244 -2.19 7.44 1.26
N HIS A 245 -1.77 7.67 2.49
CA HIS A 245 -1.77 9.00 3.08
C HIS A 245 -0.69 9.93 2.51
N ASN A 246 0.29 9.41 1.77
CA ASN A 246 1.34 10.19 1.12
C ASN A 246 1.09 10.41 -0.37
N PHE A 247 0.00 9.87 -0.92
CA PHE A 247 -0.36 10.05 -2.31
C PHE A 247 -1.85 10.28 -2.45
N ASP A 248 -2.21 11.54 -2.67
CA ASP A 248 -3.57 11.96 -2.99
C ASP A 248 -3.67 12.55 -4.41
N PHE A 249 -4.87 12.46 -4.98
CA PHE A 249 -5.27 13.02 -6.27
C PHE A 249 -6.75 13.44 -6.20
N ALA A 250 -7.31 14.04 -7.25
CA ALA A 250 -8.68 14.59 -7.21
C ALA A 250 -9.78 13.55 -6.88
N GLY A 251 -9.55 12.29 -7.22
CA GLY A 251 -10.51 11.19 -7.09
C GLY A 251 -10.20 10.20 -5.98
N GLY A 252 -9.34 10.58 -5.02
CA GLY A 252 -9.06 9.81 -3.83
C GLY A 252 -7.59 9.78 -3.44
N ASP A 253 -7.12 8.61 -3.01
CA ASP A 253 -5.75 8.38 -2.59
C ASP A 253 -5.21 7.05 -3.09
N ALA A 254 -3.89 6.89 -3.11
CA ALA A 254 -3.29 5.71 -3.70
C ALA A 254 -2.04 5.20 -2.98
N ARG A 255 -1.81 3.91 -3.13
CA ARG A 255 -0.52 3.31 -2.86
C ARG A 255 0.24 3.23 -4.17
N VAL A 256 1.45 3.78 -4.21
CA VAL A 256 2.35 3.67 -5.37
C VAL A 256 3.54 2.82 -4.99
N HIS A 257 3.74 1.73 -5.71
CA HIS A 257 4.87 0.83 -5.60
C HIS A 257 5.93 1.18 -6.64
N LEU A 258 7.19 1.16 -6.22
CA LEU A 258 8.35 1.47 -7.04
C LEU A 258 9.58 0.76 -6.47
N GLY A 259 10.65 0.64 -7.24
CA GLY A 259 11.93 0.13 -6.75
C GLY A 259 12.89 1.24 -6.35
N THR A 260 13.95 0.91 -5.61
CA THR A 260 15.05 1.85 -5.27
C THR A 260 15.69 2.48 -6.51
N ARG A 261 15.72 1.78 -7.65
CA ARG A 261 16.20 2.35 -8.93
C ARG A 261 15.36 3.52 -9.43
N SER A 262 14.09 3.61 -9.02
CA SER A 262 13.17 4.68 -9.39
C SER A 262 13.25 5.90 -8.46
N LEU A 263 13.94 5.82 -7.32
CA LEU A 263 13.97 6.90 -6.33
C LEU A 263 14.45 8.23 -6.90
N ARG A 264 15.45 8.21 -7.80
CA ARG A 264 16.03 9.42 -8.39
C ARG A 264 15.01 10.27 -9.16
N VAL A 265 14.00 9.61 -9.75
CA VAL A 265 12.97 10.28 -10.55
C VAL A 265 11.62 10.36 -9.83
N ALA A 266 11.48 9.69 -8.69
CA ALA A 266 10.20 9.55 -7.98
C ALA A 266 9.55 10.90 -7.62
N PRO A 267 10.26 11.93 -7.11
CA PRO A 267 9.64 13.22 -6.78
C PRO A 267 8.92 13.88 -7.96
N THR A 268 9.46 13.73 -9.17
CA THR A 268 8.86 14.26 -10.39
C THR A 268 7.78 13.33 -10.92
N ALA A 269 8.10 12.04 -11.10
CA ALA A 269 7.18 11.07 -11.68
C ALA A 269 5.88 10.96 -10.87
N LEU A 270 5.94 10.98 -9.53
CA LEU A 270 4.75 10.89 -8.69
C LEU A 270 3.83 12.11 -8.82
N LYS A 271 4.36 13.32 -9.05
CA LYS A 271 3.54 14.51 -9.36
C LYS A 271 2.78 14.30 -10.65
N PHE A 272 3.46 13.86 -11.70
CA PHE A 272 2.84 13.56 -12.98
C PHE A 272 1.78 12.45 -12.86
N ILE A 273 1.99 11.42 -12.02
CA ILE A 273 0.99 10.36 -11.81
C ILE A 273 -0.24 10.95 -11.12
N SER A 274 -0.04 11.79 -10.10
CA SER A 274 -1.14 12.47 -9.38
C SER A 274 -1.95 13.38 -10.31
N GLU A 275 -1.27 14.13 -11.18
CA GLU A 275 -1.91 14.98 -12.20
C GLU A 275 -2.67 14.16 -13.24
N TYR A 276 -2.05 13.10 -13.78
CA TYR A 276 -2.67 12.20 -14.74
C TYR A 276 -3.97 11.59 -14.19
N LEU A 277 -3.93 11.06 -12.96
CA LEU A 277 -5.10 10.49 -12.29
C LEU A 277 -6.14 11.56 -11.96
N SER A 278 -5.72 12.76 -11.56
CA SER A 278 -6.64 13.87 -11.28
C SER A 278 -7.40 14.32 -12.53
N ASN A 279 -6.74 14.35 -13.68
CA ASN A 279 -7.34 14.73 -14.96
C ASN A 279 -8.39 13.72 -15.46
N ALA A 280 -8.34 12.48 -14.96
CA ALA A 280 -9.34 11.45 -15.22
C ALA A 280 -10.60 11.58 -14.35
N ILE A 281 -10.66 12.55 -13.44
CA ILE A 281 -11.81 12.74 -12.55
C ILE A 281 -12.69 13.86 -13.07
N VAL A 282 -13.97 13.55 -13.22
CA VAL A 282 -15.02 14.50 -13.61
C VAL A 282 -15.91 14.74 -12.40
N THR A 283 -15.89 15.96 -11.87
CA THR A 283 -16.75 16.35 -10.75
C THR A 283 -18.21 16.33 -11.18
N GLY A 284 -19.07 15.64 -10.41
CA GLY A 284 -20.52 15.70 -10.60
C GLY A 284 -21.02 17.13 -10.36
N LYS A 285 -21.88 17.63 -11.26
CA LYS A 285 -22.62 18.88 -11.06
C LYS A 285 -23.75 18.69 -10.07
#